data_AF-A0A1I4WSZ7-F1
#
_entry.id   AF-A0A1I4WSZ7-F1
#
_cell.length_a   1.000
_cell.length_b   1.000
_cell.length_c   1.000
_cell.angle_alpha   90.00
_cell.angle_beta   90.00
_cell.angle_gamma   90.00
#
_symmetry.space_group_name_H-M   'P 1'
#
loop_
_entity.id
_entity.type
_entity.pdbx_description
1 polymer ?
#
loop_
_entity_poly.entity_id
_entity_poly.type
_entity_poly.pdbx_seq_one_letter_code
_entity_poly.pdbx_strand_id
1 'polypeptide(L)'
;MRGKRGAWGASLRHATCDDFPVSHDLAVWAGARPLDDDRAGAVYDELYERYLDSDDEVVPPAPPIVAYVEALLERYPDDIDGDIVWASPPVINEAAGPFVYLLMSYSRAEEVSEYAASVARAHGLVCYDPQGERLLT
;
A
#
# COMPACT_ATOMS: atom_id res chain seq x y z
N MET A 1 18.20 58.67 6.55
CA MET A 1 17.47 58.38 5.31
C MET A 1 18.13 57.19 4.60
N ARG A 2 17.37 56.09 4.52
CA ARG A 2 17.32 55.04 3.49
C ARG A 2 18.61 54.32 3.06
N GLY A 3 18.77 53.12 3.63
CA GLY A 3 19.56 52.02 3.08
C GLY A 3 19.04 51.52 1.73
N LYS A 4 19.96 51.04 0.89
CA LYS A 4 19.65 50.42 -0.40
C LYS A 4 19.63 48.90 -0.22
N ARG A 5 18.43 48.38 -0.45
CA ARG A 5 18.03 46.97 -0.40
C ARG A 5 18.69 46.20 -1.54
N GLY A 6 19.13 44.98 -1.23
CA GLY A 6 19.41 43.96 -2.22
C GLY A 6 18.15 43.65 -3.03
N ALA A 7 18.34 43.42 -4.33
CA ALA A 7 17.32 42.92 -5.22
C ALA A 7 17.94 41.74 -5.97
N TRP A 8 17.78 40.54 -5.40
CA TRP A 8 17.83 39.30 -6.16
C TRP A 8 16.45 39.12 -6.76
N GLY A 9 16.37 39.25 -8.08
CA GLY A 9 15.14 39.17 -8.85
C GLY A 9 14.68 37.73 -9.06
N ALA A 10 13.37 37.57 -8.95
CA ALA A 10 12.52 36.55 -9.55
C ALA A 10 12.80 35.07 -9.18
N SER A 11 12.27 34.72 -8.01
CA SER A 11 11.61 33.44 -7.72
C SER A 11 10.87 32.85 -8.93
N LEU A 12 11.44 31.81 -9.53
CA LEU A 12 10.66 30.72 -10.13
C LEU A 12 10.56 29.64 -9.06
N ARG A 13 9.46 29.66 -8.29
CA ARG A 13 9.06 28.50 -7.51
C ARG A 13 8.68 27.44 -8.53
N HIS A 14 9.53 26.43 -8.69
CA HIS A 14 9.10 25.14 -9.19
C HIS A 14 7.84 24.77 -8.43
N ALA A 15 6.78 24.44 -9.14
CA ALA A 15 5.62 23.79 -8.54
C ALA A 15 6.15 22.56 -7.81
N THR A 16 6.14 22.61 -6.48
CA THR A 16 6.35 21.42 -5.66
C THR A 16 5.20 20.49 -6.01
N CYS A 17 5.53 19.35 -6.63
CA CYS A 17 4.62 18.23 -6.76
C CYS A 17 4.42 17.65 -5.37
N ASP A 18 3.58 18.30 -4.57
CA ASP A 18 3.27 17.89 -3.20
C ASP A 18 1.85 18.39 -2.93
N ASP A 19 0.87 17.55 -3.32
CA ASP A 19 -0.46 17.38 -2.66
C ASP A 19 -1.31 16.34 -3.43
N PHE A 20 -0.73 15.19 -3.79
CA PHE A 20 -1.49 13.98 -4.12
C PHE A 20 -0.79 12.83 -3.39
N PRO A 21 -1.52 11.88 -2.77
CA PRO A 21 -0.88 10.77 -2.07
C PRO A 21 0.07 10.05 -3.04
N VAL A 22 1.35 9.98 -2.66
CA VAL A 22 2.42 9.47 -3.53
C VAL A 22 2.27 7.96 -3.76
N SER A 23 1.56 7.27 -2.85
CA SER A 23 1.19 5.87 -2.95
C SER A 23 -0.33 5.67 -2.82
N HIS A 24 -0.80 4.60 -3.46
CA HIS A 24 -2.07 3.98 -3.15
C HIS A 24 -1.79 2.69 -2.38
N ASP A 25 -2.68 2.33 -1.47
CA ASP A 25 -2.40 1.26 -0.52
C ASP A 25 -3.55 0.24 -0.50
N LEU A 26 -3.22 -1.03 -0.31
CA LEU A 26 -4.20 -2.10 -0.11
C LEU A 26 -3.87 -2.95 1.10
N ALA A 27 -4.87 -3.20 1.92
CA ALA A 27 -4.83 -4.13 3.03
C ALA A 27 -5.37 -5.49 2.59
N VAL A 28 -4.57 -6.56 2.71
CA VAL A 28 -4.99 -7.91 2.32
C VAL A 28 -4.75 -8.89 3.46
N TRP A 29 -5.75 -9.71 3.78
CA TRP A 29 -5.61 -10.72 4.83
C TRP A 29 -6.31 -12.04 4.54
N ALA A 30 -5.81 -13.08 5.19
CA ALA A 30 -6.45 -14.38 5.31
C ALA A 30 -7.43 -14.38 6.49
N GLY A 31 -8.70 -14.65 6.23
CA GLY A 31 -9.72 -14.69 7.28
C GLY A 31 -11.13 -14.73 6.73
N ALA A 32 -12.11 -14.69 7.64
CA ALA A 32 -13.51 -14.53 7.25
C ALA A 32 -13.72 -13.14 6.64
N ARG A 33 -14.41 -13.08 5.50
CA ARG A 33 -14.81 -11.81 4.89
C ARG A 33 -15.75 -11.05 5.85
N PRO A 34 -15.45 -9.80 6.20
CA PRO A 34 -16.36 -8.95 6.95
C PRO A 34 -17.71 -8.79 6.25
N LEU A 35 -18.74 -8.46 7.03
CA LEU A 35 -20.11 -8.30 6.51
C LEU A 35 -20.23 -7.08 5.59
N ASP A 36 -19.56 -6.00 5.95
CA ASP A 36 -19.64 -4.68 5.34
C ASP A 36 -18.28 -3.96 5.47
N ASP A 37 -18.20 -2.79 4.84
CA ASP A 37 -16.99 -1.98 4.75
C ASP A 37 -16.56 -1.43 6.12
N ASP A 38 -17.51 -1.00 6.96
CA ASP A 38 -17.23 -0.51 8.32
C ASP A 38 -16.55 -1.58 9.18
N ARG A 39 -17.05 -2.83 9.11
CA ARG A 39 -16.44 -3.96 9.82
C ARG A 39 -15.10 -4.35 9.21
N ALA A 40 -14.92 -4.15 7.91
CA ALA A 40 -13.62 -4.37 7.27
C ALA A 40 -12.58 -3.36 7.74
N GLY A 41 -12.94 -2.08 7.86
CA GLY A 41 -12.09 -1.05 8.44
C GLY A 41 -11.65 -1.40 9.86
N ALA A 42 -12.58 -1.82 10.72
CA ALA A 42 -12.24 -2.23 12.09
C ALA A 42 -11.28 -3.44 12.14
N VAL A 43 -11.48 -4.44 11.27
CA VAL A 43 -10.57 -5.60 11.19
C VAL A 43 -9.19 -5.17 10.66
N TYR A 44 -9.16 -4.28 9.67
CA TYR A 44 -7.92 -3.70 9.16
C TYR A 44 -7.14 -3.00 10.28
N ASP A 45 -7.77 -2.11 11.04
CA ASP A 45 -7.11 -1.38 12.14
C ASP A 45 -6.50 -2.35 13.16
N GLU A 46 -7.26 -3.37 13.57
CA GLU A 46 -6.79 -4.40 14.51
C GLU A 46 -5.60 -5.21 13.97
N LEU A 47 -5.60 -5.55 12.67
CA LEU A 47 -4.52 -6.30 12.04
C LEU A 47 -3.27 -5.43 11.86
N TYR A 48 -3.44 -4.18 11.44
CA TYR A 48 -2.35 -3.24 11.25
C TYR A 48 -1.64 -2.97 12.59
N GLU A 49 -2.39 -2.63 13.63
CA GLU A 49 -1.84 -2.41 14.97
C GLU A 49 -1.10 -3.65 15.48
N ARG A 50 -1.69 -4.84 15.31
CA ARG A 50 -1.09 -6.08 15.81
C ARG A 50 0.19 -6.48 15.09
N TYR A 51 0.23 -6.35 13.77
CA TYR A 51 1.27 -6.99 12.96
C TYR A 51 2.31 -6.02 12.39
N LEU A 52 1.98 -4.74 12.21
CA LEU A 52 2.87 -3.76 11.59
C LEU A 52 3.25 -2.59 12.52
N ASP A 53 2.39 -2.21 13.47
CA ASP A 53 2.67 -1.09 14.42
C ASP A 53 3.15 -1.56 15.80
N SER A 54 3.05 -2.86 16.12
CA SER A 54 3.50 -3.41 17.40
C SER A 54 5.03 -3.57 17.45
N ASP A 55 5.63 -3.25 18.60
CA ASP A 55 7.04 -3.53 18.93
C ASP A 55 7.30 -5.02 19.27
N ASP A 56 6.29 -5.90 19.12
CA ASP A 56 6.39 -7.33 19.38
C ASP A 56 7.28 -8.07 18.36
N GLU A 57 7.54 -9.36 18.63
CA GLU A 57 8.27 -10.22 17.70
C GLU A 57 7.54 -10.34 16.35
N VAL A 58 8.27 -10.07 15.26
CA VAL A 58 7.77 -10.17 13.89
C VAL A 58 7.25 -11.58 13.63
N VAL A 59 5.95 -11.68 13.37
CA VAL A 59 5.29 -12.95 13.05
C VAL A 59 5.50 -13.26 11.57
N PRO A 60 6.11 -14.40 11.19
CA PRO A 60 6.30 -14.76 9.79
C PRO A 60 4.98 -14.78 9.01
N PRO A 61 4.97 -14.36 7.73
CA PRO A 61 3.78 -14.40 6.91
C PRO A 61 3.17 -15.80 6.82
N ALA A 62 1.86 -15.88 6.93
CA ALA A 62 1.11 -17.11 6.80
C ALA A 62 1.18 -17.63 5.35
N PRO A 63 1.16 -18.95 5.13
CA PRO A 63 1.29 -19.52 3.78
C PRO A 63 0.34 -18.95 2.71
N PRO A 64 -0.94 -18.63 3.00
CA PRO A 64 -1.82 -17.99 2.01
C PRO A 64 -1.35 -16.60 1.57
N ILE A 65 -0.74 -15.84 2.48
CA ILE A 65 -0.19 -14.51 2.18
C ILE A 65 1.09 -14.62 1.36
N VAL A 66 1.97 -15.57 1.70
CA VAL A 66 3.17 -15.86 0.89
C VAL A 66 2.78 -16.19 -0.54
N ALA A 67 1.85 -17.13 -0.74
CA ALA A 67 1.39 -17.54 -2.06
C ALA A 67 0.74 -16.39 -2.84
N TYR A 68 0.02 -15.49 -2.14
CA TYR A 68 -0.56 -14.30 -2.75
C TYR A 68 0.52 -13.30 -3.21
N VAL A 69 1.51 -13.01 -2.37
CA VAL A 69 2.62 -12.11 -2.72
C VAL A 69 3.42 -12.68 -3.88
N GLU A 70 3.74 -13.97 -3.87
CA GLU A 70 4.44 -14.64 -4.98
C GLU A 70 3.68 -14.47 -6.31
N ALA A 71 2.35 -14.66 -6.32
CA ALA A 71 1.52 -14.48 -7.51
C ALA A 71 1.46 -13.02 -8.02
N LEU A 72 1.56 -12.02 -7.13
CA LEU A 72 1.70 -10.63 -7.53
C LEU A 72 3.07 -10.39 -8.19
N LEU A 73 4.13 -10.91 -7.59
CA LEU A 73 5.51 -10.72 -8.04
C LEU A 73 5.82 -11.44 -9.37
N GLU A 74 5.09 -12.51 -9.71
CA GLU A 74 5.18 -13.12 -11.05
C GLU A 74 4.83 -12.14 -12.18
N ARG A 75 3.89 -11.22 -11.92
CA ARG A 75 3.44 -10.23 -12.90
C ARG A 75 4.11 -8.87 -12.72
N TYR A 76 4.30 -8.44 -11.48
CA TYR A 76 4.90 -7.18 -11.10
C TYR A 76 6.08 -7.45 -10.17
N PRO A 77 7.27 -7.76 -10.72
CA PRO A 77 8.44 -8.08 -9.92
C PRO A 77 8.84 -6.93 -8.98
N ASP A 78 9.53 -7.25 -7.89
CA ASP A 78 10.16 -6.29 -6.95
C ASP A 78 11.36 -5.52 -7.56
N ASP A 79 11.59 -5.66 -8.87
CA ASP A 79 12.72 -5.05 -9.54
C ASP A 79 12.57 -3.53 -9.61
N ILE A 80 13.64 -2.83 -9.26
CA ILE A 80 13.74 -1.36 -9.25
C ILE A 80 14.19 -0.86 -10.64
N ASP A 81 14.68 -1.74 -11.51
CA ASP A 81 15.05 -1.42 -12.89
C ASP A 81 13.81 -1.46 -13.81
N GLY A 82 13.00 -0.40 -13.80
CA GLY A 82 11.85 -0.28 -14.72
C GLY A 82 10.71 0.62 -14.25
N ASP A 83 9.48 0.21 -14.58
CA ASP A 83 8.22 0.86 -14.18
C ASP A 83 7.89 0.44 -12.74
N ILE A 84 8.32 1.25 -11.76
CA ILE A 84 8.26 0.93 -10.33
C ILE A 84 6.80 0.83 -9.88
N VAL A 85 6.31 -0.39 -9.67
CA VAL A 85 4.96 -0.66 -9.17
C VAL A 85 4.90 -0.51 -7.66
N TRP A 86 5.83 -1.16 -6.94
CA TRP A 86 5.81 -1.19 -5.48
C TRP A 86 6.60 -0.01 -4.92
N ALA A 87 5.98 0.72 -3.99
CA ALA A 87 6.62 1.85 -3.32
C ALA A 87 7.54 1.41 -2.16
N SER A 88 7.38 0.19 -1.65
CA SER A 88 8.23 -0.42 -0.62
C SER A 88 8.59 -1.88 -0.97
N PRO A 89 9.52 -2.10 -1.94
CA PRO A 89 10.03 -3.43 -2.21
C PRO A 89 11.11 -3.86 -1.19
N PRO A 90 11.28 -5.17 -0.92
CA PRO A 90 10.49 -6.27 -1.46
C PRO A 90 9.13 -6.37 -0.76
N VAL A 91 8.06 -6.59 -1.53
CA VAL A 91 6.66 -6.59 -1.02
C VAL A 91 6.46 -7.55 0.15
N ILE A 92 7.20 -8.68 0.18
CA ILE A 92 7.08 -9.67 1.25
C ILE A 92 7.47 -9.14 2.64
N ASN A 93 8.25 -8.04 2.71
CA ASN A 93 8.61 -7.42 3.98
C ASN A 93 7.45 -6.65 4.62
N GLU A 94 6.42 -6.31 3.84
CA GLU A 94 5.20 -5.66 4.33
C GLU A 94 4.13 -6.69 4.76
N ALA A 95 4.52 -7.96 4.88
CA ALA A 95 3.66 -9.06 5.31
C ALA A 95 4.04 -9.56 6.70
N ALA A 96 3.05 -9.83 7.53
CA ALA A 96 3.22 -10.43 8.84
C ALA A 96 1.95 -11.20 9.24
N GLY A 97 2.14 -12.42 9.76
CA GLY A 97 1.02 -13.31 10.08
C GLY A 97 0.03 -13.45 8.91
N PRO A 98 -1.28 -13.31 9.13
CA PRO A 98 -2.29 -13.44 8.08
C PRO A 98 -2.48 -12.15 7.26
N PHE A 99 -1.61 -11.15 7.36
CA PHE A 99 -1.82 -9.81 6.81
C PHE A 99 -0.65 -9.37 5.91
N VAL A 100 -0.94 -8.60 4.87
CA VAL A 100 0.04 -7.84 4.07
C VAL A 100 -0.52 -6.46 3.73
N TYR A 101 0.34 -5.46 3.82
CA TYR A 101 0.02 -4.08 3.46
C TYR A 101 0.77 -3.69 2.19
N LEU A 102 0.06 -3.58 1.07
CA LEU A 102 0.66 -3.27 -0.22
C LEU A 102 0.77 -1.75 -0.38
N LEU A 103 1.99 -1.27 -0.61
CA LEU A 103 2.29 0.12 -0.95
C LEU A 103 2.63 0.18 -2.43
N MET A 104 1.84 0.89 -3.25
CA MET A 104 2.05 0.97 -4.70
C MET A 104 2.13 2.41 -5.21
N SER A 105 2.89 2.62 -6.28
CA SER A 105 3.01 3.92 -6.93
C SER A 105 1.67 4.35 -7.54
N TYR A 106 1.30 5.62 -7.30
CA TYR A 106 -0.01 6.13 -7.74
C TYR A 106 -0.24 5.99 -9.26
N SER A 107 0.81 6.14 -10.07
CA SER A 107 0.74 6.02 -11.54
C SER A 107 0.32 4.64 -12.04
N ARG A 108 0.45 3.60 -11.22
CA ARG A 108 0.08 2.22 -11.54
C ARG A 108 -1.10 1.71 -10.71
N ALA A 109 -1.58 2.53 -9.75
CA ALA A 109 -2.50 2.11 -8.71
C ALA A 109 -3.81 1.51 -9.24
N GLU A 110 -4.44 2.12 -10.24
CA GLU A 110 -5.71 1.63 -10.77
C GLU A 110 -5.58 0.21 -11.36
N GLU A 111 -4.63 0.01 -12.28
CA GLU A 111 -4.38 -1.29 -12.92
C GLU A 111 -3.95 -2.35 -11.89
N VAL A 112 -3.04 -1.97 -10.98
CA VAL A 112 -2.42 -2.91 -10.04
C VAL A 112 -3.41 -3.28 -8.93
N SER A 113 -4.21 -2.33 -8.42
CA SER A 113 -5.23 -2.62 -7.40
C SER A 113 -6.32 -3.54 -7.91
N GLU A 114 -6.79 -3.34 -9.14
CA GLU A 114 -7.77 -4.24 -9.75
C GLU A 114 -7.21 -5.67 -9.88
N TYR A 115 -5.96 -5.80 -10.34
CA TYR A 115 -5.31 -7.10 -10.44
C TYR A 115 -5.10 -7.73 -9.05
N ALA A 116 -4.58 -6.97 -8.09
CA ALA A 116 -4.35 -7.42 -6.72
C ALA A 116 -5.64 -7.95 -6.07
N ALA A 117 -6.73 -7.20 -6.17
CA ALA A 117 -8.03 -7.62 -5.68
C ALA A 117 -8.54 -8.89 -6.41
N SER A 118 -8.25 -9.06 -7.70
CA SER A 118 -8.63 -10.28 -8.44
C SER A 118 -7.85 -11.51 -7.97
N VAL A 119 -6.55 -11.37 -7.70
CA VAL A 119 -5.70 -12.45 -7.16
C VAL A 119 -6.12 -12.77 -5.72
N ALA A 120 -6.44 -11.77 -4.91
CA ALA A 120 -6.93 -11.96 -3.55
C ALA A 120 -8.22 -12.80 -3.55
N ARG A 121 -9.18 -12.48 -4.42
CA ARG A 121 -10.41 -13.30 -4.60
C ARG A 121 -10.09 -14.74 -4.99
N ALA A 122 -9.16 -14.96 -5.91
CA ALA A 122 -8.76 -16.30 -6.35
C ALA A 122 -8.12 -17.13 -5.21
N HIS A 123 -7.44 -16.47 -4.28
CA HIS A 123 -6.85 -17.10 -3.09
C HIS A 123 -7.80 -17.17 -1.88
N GLY A 124 -9.04 -16.67 -2.01
CA GLY A 124 -10.01 -16.61 -0.92
C GLY A 124 -9.61 -15.65 0.20
N LEU A 125 -8.80 -14.63 -0.13
CA LEU A 125 -8.37 -13.58 0.78
C LEU A 125 -9.32 -12.39 0.74
N VAL A 126 -9.32 -11.61 1.81
CA VAL A 126 -10.01 -10.34 1.87
C VAL A 126 -9.08 -9.24 1.40
N CYS A 127 -9.56 -8.37 0.52
CA CYS A 127 -8.84 -7.19 0.05
C CYS A 127 -9.68 -5.96 0.38
N TYR A 128 -9.06 -4.98 1.02
CA TYR A 128 -9.66 -3.73 1.47
C TYR A 128 -8.81 -2.56 1.00
N ASP A 129 -9.48 -1.51 0.56
CA ASP A 129 -8.89 -0.23 0.17
C ASP A 129 -9.07 0.74 1.35
N PRO A 130 -8.02 1.02 2.15
CA PRO A 130 -8.13 1.92 3.30
C PRO A 130 -8.41 3.37 2.90
N GLN A 131 -7.99 3.78 1.69
CA GLN A 131 -8.19 5.14 1.20
C GLN A 131 -9.63 5.35 0.71
N GLY A 132 -10.22 4.32 0.10
CA GLY A 132 -11.61 4.29 -0.33
C GLY A 132 -12.59 3.76 0.71
N GLU A 133 -12.10 3.33 1.88
CA GLU A 133 -12.85 2.68 2.96
C GLU A 133 -13.82 1.59 2.48
N ARG A 134 -13.33 0.66 1.65
CA ARG A 134 -14.20 -0.33 1.00
C ARG A 134 -13.56 -1.68 0.75
N LEU A 135 -14.38 -2.73 0.79
CA LEU A 135 -14.00 -4.06 0.38
C LEU A 135 -13.85 -4.13 -1.15
N LEU A 136 -12.71 -4.66 -1.58
CA LEU A 136 -12.42 -4.96 -2.97
C LEU A 136 -12.61 -6.43 -3.32
N THR A 137 -13.02 -7.30 -2.38
CA THR A 137 -13.33 -8.73 -2.63
C THR A 137 -14.77 -9.07 -2.31
#